data_AF-A0A821GI89-F1
#
_entry.id   AF-A0A821GI89-F1
#
_cell.length_a   1.000
_cell.length_b   1.000
_cell.length_c   1.000
_cell.angle_alpha   90.00
_cell.angle_beta   90.00
_cell.angle_gamma   90.00
#
_symmetry.space_group_name_H-M   'P 1'
#
loop_
_entity.id
_entity.type
_entity.pdbx_description
1 polymer ?
#
loop_
_entity_poly.entity_id
_entity_poly.type
_entity_poly.pdbx_seq_one_letter_code
_entity_poly.pdbx_strand_id
1 'polypeptide(L)'
;KWVIAIPLPNQTTRTTAEALYEHYICIYGVPMRILFDQGSHFNNELMVAFTQLLGCHHVKSTPYHPQTNGAIERFNATFERQLAKLTDCQINDWDIHLKSITFAYNTGQHATTKLSPYQLQFGRTPTLPPHIPKRSYEFSKPNDYFHYFKQTLNIYYQHAIMNIKQQQKNYKKYFDHNRPDIHYSIDDIVLKRISINRSKLAAIYSNSMKVIKESHPAYLIQDLDDQRIYQVHVSQLRSINCDGFQL
;
A
#
# COMPACT_ATOMS: atom_id res chain seq x y z
N LYS A 1 5.68 -7.35 3.53
CA LYS A 1 5.12 -7.94 2.30
C LYS A 1 6.25 -8.17 1.31
N TRP A 2 6.25 -9.27 0.56
CA TRP A 2 7.25 -9.53 -0.48
C TRP A 2 6.96 -8.67 -1.72
N VAL A 3 8.00 -8.13 -2.35
CA VAL A 3 7.88 -7.27 -3.52
C VAL A 3 8.79 -7.75 -4.63
N ILE A 4 8.31 -7.62 -5.87
CA ILE A 4 9.07 -7.82 -7.10
C ILE A 4 8.90 -6.54 -7.91
N ALA A 5 10.01 -5.96 -8.36
CA ALA A 5 10.00 -4.78 -9.22
C ALA A 5 10.73 -5.12 -10.51
N ILE A 6 10.11 -4.82 -11.64
CA ILE A 6 10.55 -5.21 -12.99
C ILE A 6 10.54 -3.94 -13.85
N PRO A 7 11.65 -3.57 -14.50
CA PRO A 7 11.65 -2.44 -15.41
C PRO A 7 10.99 -2.88 -16.73
N LEU A 8 10.03 -2.10 -17.21
CA LEU A 8 9.35 -2.38 -18.46
C LEU A 8 9.64 -1.28 -19.49
N PRO A 9 9.82 -1.62 -20.78
CA PRO A 9 10.09 -0.63 -21.82
C PRO A 9 8.86 0.22 -22.15
N ASN A 10 7.65 -0.27 -21.84
CA ASN A 10 6.40 0.42 -22.04
C ASN A 10 5.31 -0.18 -21.14
N GLN A 11 4.22 0.58 -20.95
CA GLN A 11 3.06 0.19 -20.14
C GLN A 11 1.95 -0.45 -21.01
N THR A 12 2.31 -1.37 -21.89
CA THR A 12 1.30 -2.13 -22.66
C THR A 12 0.87 -3.37 -21.89
N THR A 13 -0.34 -3.85 -22.18
CA THR A 13 -0.85 -5.09 -21.58
C THR A 13 0.06 -6.27 -21.88
N ARG A 14 0.53 -6.38 -23.13
CA ARG A 14 1.35 -7.50 -23.58
C ARG A 14 2.64 -7.58 -22.80
N THR A 15 3.40 -6.49 -22.72
CA THR A 15 4.66 -6.44 -21.96
C THR A 15 4.43 -6.72 -20.48
N THR A 16 3.32 -6.25 -19.92
CA THR A 16 2.94 -6.51 -18.53
C THR A 16 2.62 -7.99 -18.28
N ALA A 17 1.89 -8.64 -19.20
CA ALA A 17 1.54 -10.05 -19.09
C ALA A 17 2.78 -10.97 -19.26
N GLU A 18 3.65 -10.65 -20.22
CA GLU A 18 4.94 -11.35 -20.42
C GLU A 18 5.81 -11.23 -19.15
N ALA A 19 5.95 -10.02 -18.60
CA ALA A 19 6.70 -9.81 -17.36
C ALA A 19 6.12 -10.55 -16.15
N LEU A 20 4.79 -10.56 -16.01
CA LEU A 20 4.12 -11.31 -14.94
C LEU A 20 4.34 -12.82 -15.09
N TYR A 21 4.31 -13.33 -16.32
CA TYR A 21 4.60 -14.73 -16.62
C TYR A 21 6.05 -15.09 -16.24
N GLU A 22 7.02 -14.38 -16.79
CA GLU A 22 8.45 -14.69 -16.65
C GLU A 22 8.96 -14.49 -15.22
N HIS A 23 8.59 -13.39 -14.58
CA HIS A 23 9.19 -12.97 -13.31
C HIS A 23 8.37 -13.34 -12.07
N TYR A 24 7.11 -13.76 -12.23
CA TYR A 24 6.30 -14.25 -11.12
C TYR A 24 5.89 -15.70 -11.34
N ILE A 25 5.13 -16.00 -12.39
CA ILE A 25 4.49 -17.31 -12.55
C ILE A 25 5.52 -18.43 -12.72
N CYS A 26 6.53 -18.24 -13.55
CA CYS A 26 7.60 -19.23 -13.74
C CYS A 26 8.45 -19.48 -12.49
N ILE A 27 8.43 -18.56 -11.51
CA ILE A 27 9.26 -18.64 -10.30
C ILE A 27 8.46 -19.12 -9.09
N TYR A 28 7.25 -18.61 -8.91
CA TYR A 28 6.42 -18.84 -7.71
C TYR A 28 5.18 -19.69 -7.99
N GLY A 29 4.89 -20.00 -9.25
CA GLY A 29 3.67 -20.67 -9.68
C GLY A 29 2.50 -19.71 -9.86
N VAL A 30 1.37 -20.27 -10.31
CA VAL A 30 0.14 -19.50 -10.54
C VAL A 30 -0.54 -19.21 -9.19
N PRO A 31 -0.78 -17.93 -8.83
CA PRO A 31 -1.51 -17.59 -7.63
C PRO A 31 -3.01 -17.86 -7.80
N MET A 32 -3.72 -18.08 -6.69
CA MET A 32 -5.18 -18.26 -6.71
C MET A 32 -5.91 -17.02 -7.25
N ARG A 33 -5.42 -15.82 -6.91
CA ARG A 33 -6.03 -14.54 -7.30
C ARG A 33 -4.95 -13.50 -7.53
N ILE A 34 -5.16 -12.64 -8.52
CA ILE A 34 -4.35 -11.43 -8.73
C ILE A 34 -5.28 -10.23 -8.63
N LEU A 35 -4.89 -9.28 -7.80
CA LEU A 35 -5.57 -8.00 -7.67
C LEU A 35 -4.84 -6.96 -8.51
N PHE A 36 -5.54 -6.35 -9.45
CA PHE A 36 -5.04 -5.27 -10.28
C PHE A 36 -5.59 -3.91 -9.84
N ASP A 37 -4.82 -2.85 -10.07
CA ASP A 37 -5.35 -1.50 -9.98
C ASP A 37 -6.23 -1.16 -11.20
N GLN A 38 -6.77 0.06 -11.26
CA GLN A 38 -7.64 0.52 -12.36
C GLN A 38 -6.86 0.96 -13.61
N GLY A 39 -5.57 0.65 -13.72
CA GLY A 39 -4.76 0.91 -14.91
C GLY A 39 -5.30 0.19 -16.15
N SER A 40 -5.28 0.87 -17.30
CA SER A 40 -5.81 0.33 -18.57
C SER A 40 -5.06 -0.91 -19.05
N HIS A 41 -3.75 -0.99 -18.78
CA HIS A 41 -2.91 -2.14 -19.10
C HIS A 41 -3.25 -3.38 -18.26
N PHE A 42 -3.89 -3.22 -17.10
CA PHE A 42 -4.40 -4.34 -16.33
C PHE A 42 -5.88 -4.65 -16.61
N ASN A 43 -6.68 -3.66 -16.98
CA ASN A 43 -8.12 -3.81 -17.18
C ASN A 43 -8.51 -3.86 -18.65
N ASN A 44 -8.10 -4.92 -19.34
CA ASN A 44 -8.48 -5.18 -20.72
C ASN A 44 -8.74 -6.68 -20.93
N GLU A 45 -9.32 -7.00 -22.08
CA GLU A 45 -9.72 -8.36 -22.44
C GLU A 45 -8.53 -9.33 -22.49
N LEU A 46 -7.36 -8.88 -22.95
CA LEU A 46 -6.16 -9.71 -23.01
C LEU A 46 -5.72 -10.13 -21.61
N MET A 47 -5.66 -9.22 -20.64
CA MET A 47 -5.28 -9.55 -19.26
C MET A 47 -6.31 -10.46 -18.58
N VAL A 48 -7.60 -10.27 -18.88
CA VAL A 48 -8.67 -11.16 -18.40
C VAL A 48 -8.50 -12.56 -19.00
N ALA A 49 -8.31 -12.69 -20.31
CA ALA A 49 -8.10 -13.97 -20.98
C ALA A 49 -6.81 -14.66 -20.48
N PHE A 50 -5.72 -13.92 -20.33
CA PHE A 50 -4.45 -14.43 -19.80
C PHE A 50 -4.62 -15.02 -18.39
N THR A 51 -5.26 -14.29 -17.48
CA THR A 51 -5.50 -14.79 -16.11
C THR A 51 -6.47 -15.97 -16.07
N GLN A 52 -7.48 -15.99 -16.93
CA GLN A 52 -8.39 -17.14 -17.08
C GLN A 52 -7.67 -18.39 -17.60
N LEU A 53 -6.78 -18.27 -18.59
CA LEU A 53 -5.99 -19.38 -19.12
C LEU A 53 -5.09 -20.01 -18.06
N LEU A 54 -4.57 -19.19 -17.14
CA LEU A 54 -3.77 -19.68 -16.02
C LEU A 54 -4.61 -20.31 -14.90
N GLY A 55 -5.94 -20.14 -14.92
CA GLY A 55 -6.82 -20.54 -13.83
C GLY A 55 -6.75 -19.60 -12.61
N CYS A 56 -6.29 -18.37 -12.80
CA CYS A 56 -6.19 -17.35 -11.77
C CYS A 56 -7.41 -16.44 -11.76
N HIS A 57 -7.97 -16.15 -10.58
CA HIS A 57 -9.05 -15.17 -10.50
C HIS A 57 -8.52 -13.73 -10.63
N HIS A 58 -8.98 -13.06 -11.67
CA HIS A 58 -8.77 -11.63 -11.85
C HIS A 58 -9.67 -10.84 -10.89
N VAL A 59 -9.06 -10.08 -9.99
CA VAL A 59 -9.77 -9.17 -9.09
C VAL A 59 -9.39 -7.73 -9.45
N LYS A 60 -10.39 -6.85 -9.58
CA LYS A 60 -10.16 -5.43 -9.78
C LYS A 60 -10.25 -4.72 -8.44
N SER A 61 -9.30 -3.85 -8.14
CA SER A 61 -9.42 -2.99 -6.96
C SER A 61 -10.57 -2.01 -7.19
N THR A 62 -11.41 -1.81 -6.18
CA THR A 62 -12.39 -0.72 -6.23
C THR A 62 -11.62 0.60 -6.25
N PRO A 63 -12.10 1.62 -6.99
CA PRO A 63 -11.61 2.98 -6.79
C PRO A 63 -11.67 3.28 -5.29
N TYR A 64 -10.55 3.73 -4.73
CA TYR A 64 -10.42 4.00 -3.28
C TYR A 64 -10.47 2.78 -2.35
N HIS A 65 -9.64 1.74 -2.59
CA HIS A 65 -9.29 0.77 -1.54
C HIS A 65 -7.93 1.09 -0.89
N PRO A 66 -7.84 2.08 0.02
CA PRO A 66 -6.59 2.59 0.56
C PRO A 66 -5.77 1.56 1.35
N GLN A 67 -6.39 0.48 1.84
CA GLN A 67 -5.64 -0.57 2.55
C GLN A 67 -4.79 -1.43 1.62
N THR A 68 -5.30 -1.75 0.43
CA THR A 68 -4.59 -2.62 -0.52
C THR A 68 -3.62 -1.83 -1.37
N ASN A 69 -4.07 -0.69 -1.92
CA ASN A 69 -3.19 0.22 -2.66
C ASN A 69 -2.17 0.87 -1.73
N GLY A 70 -2.54 1.20 -0.49
CA GLY A 70 -1.63 1.86 0.46
C GLY A 70 -0.39 1.04 0.85
N ALA A 71 -0.36 -0.26 0.58
CA ALA A 71 0.87 -1.05 0.74
C ALA A 71 1.83 -0.87 -0.44
N ILE A 72 1.29 -0.85 -1.66
CA ILE A 72 2.05 -0.58 -2.89
C ILE A 72 2.50 0.88 -2.90
N GLU A 73 1.62 1.83 -2.56
CA GLU A 73 1.95 3.26 -2.46
C GLU A 73 3.08 3.52 -1.46
N ARG A 74 3.04 2.88 -0.27
CA ARG A 74 4.14 2.99 0.70
C ARG A 74 5.45 2.40 0.20
N PHE A 75 5.37 1.29 -0.56
CA PHE A 75 6.55 0.74 -1.22
C PHE A 75 7.09 1.72 -2.26
N ASN A 76 6.26 2.25 -3.15
CA ASN A 76 6.65 3.21 -4.18
C ASN A 76 7.30 4.45 -3.58
N ALA A 77 6.73 5.02 -2.51
CA ALA A 77 7.33 6.16 -1.81
C ALA A 77 8.70 5.84 -1.20
N THR A 78 8.86 4.63 -0.64
CA THR A 78 10.15 4.16 -0.11
C THR A 78 11.16 3.95 -1.24
N PHE A 79 10.68 3.39 -2.35
CA PHE A 79 11.45 3.08 -3.53
C PHE A 79 12.00 4.34 -4.20
N GLU A 80 11.13 5.32 -4.49
CA GLU A 80 11.50 6.63 -5.07
C GLU A 80 12.56 7.33 -4.22
N ARG A 81 12.41 7.34 -2.89
CA ARG A 81 13.38 7.95 -1.98
C ARG A 81 14.73 7.24 -1.98
N GLN A 82 14.75 5.91 -2.09
CA GLN A 82 16.00 5.16 -2.18
C GLN A 82 16.67 5.37 -3.52
N LEU A 83 15.88 5.39 -4.59
CA LEU A 83 16.37 5.61 -5.93
C LEU A 83 17.01 6.99 -6.07
N ALA A 84 16.35 8.04 -5.59
CA ALA A 84 16.87 9.41 -5.60
C ALA A 84 18.27 9.52 -4.97
N LYS A 85 18.54 8.75 -3.90
CA LYS A 85 19.85 8.72 -3.24
C LYS A 85 20.94 8.00 -4.04
N LEU A 86 20.57 7.06 -4.90
CA LEU A 86 21.50 6.29 -5.71
C LEU A 86 21.76 6.95 -7.07
N THR A 87 20.82 7.76 -7.56
CA THR A 87 20.89 8.40 -8.87
C THR A 87 21.48 9.82 -8.86
N ASP A 88 22.02 10.29 -7.71
CA ASP A 88 22.54 11.67 -7.53
C ASP A 88 23.67 12.06 -8.51
N CYS A 89 24.24 11.11 -9.28
CA CYS A 89 25.27 11.38 -10.28
C CYS A 89 24.83 11.14 -11.74
N GLN A 90 23.95 10.18 -12.03
CA GLN A 90 23.41 9.89 -13.37
C GLN A 90 21.99 9.30 -13.26
N ILE A 91 20.98 10.02 -13.77
CA ILE A 91 19.56 9.64 -13.67
C ILE A 91 19.21 8.42 -14.55
N ASN A 92 20.04 8.09 -15.54
CA ASN A 92 19.72 7.09 -16.57
C ASN A 92 19.88 5.63 -16.13
N ASP A 93 20.52 5.35 -14.98
CA ASP A 93 20.87 3.98 -14.56
C ASP A 93 19.95 3.43 -13.46
N TRP A 94 18.76 4.01 -13.32
CA TRP A 94 17.83 3.70 -12.23
C TRP A 94 17.38 2.22 -12.22
N ASP A 95 17.27 1.61 -13.40
CA ASP A 95 16.86 0.22 -13.62
C ASP A 95 17.91 -0.78 -13.12
N ILE A 96 19.20 -0.42 -13.20
CA ILE A 96 20.32 -1.22 -12.66
C ILE A 96 20.20 -1.33 -11.13
N HIS A 97 19.76 -0.26 -10.46
CA HIS A 97 19.61 -0.23 -9.00
C HIS A 97 18.33 -0.90 -8.49
N LEU A 98 17.34 -1.14 -9.36
CA LEU A 98 16.03 -1.69 -9.03
C LEU A 98 16.09 -3.02 -8.28
N LYS A 99 17.01 -3.91 -8.67
CA LYS A 99 17.20 -5.21 -8.01
C LYS A 99 17.78 -5.06 -6.60
N SER A 100 18.77 -4.18 -6.43
CA SER A 100 19.44 -3.93 -5.15
C SER A 100 18.49 -3.28 -4.14
N ILE A 101 17.93 -2.13 -4.48
CA ILE A 101 16.48 -1.87 -4.41
C ILE A 101 15.59 -2.82 -3.62
N THR A 102 14.92 -3.63 -4.42
CA THR A 102 13.94 -4.64 -4.05
C THR A 102 14.52 -5.65 -3.07
N PHE A 103 15.79 -6.05 -3.25
CA PHE A 103 16.45 -6.97 -2.34
C PHE A 103 16.62 -6.37 -0.93
N ALA A 104 17.07 -5.12 -0.82
CA ALA A 104 17.17 -4.42 0.46
C ALA A 104 15.80 -4.29 1.13
N TYR A 105 14.75 -3.96 0.36
CA TYR A 105 13.38 -3.90 0.88
C TYR A 105 12.87 -5.25 1.40
N ASN A 106 13.14 -6.33 0.67
CA ASN A 106 12.70 -7.68 1.01
C ASN A 106 13.49 -8.30 2.17
N THR A 107 14.75 -7.90 2.36
CA THR A 107 15.61 -8.42 3.43
C THR A 107 15.57 -7.56 4.69
N GLY A 108 15.18 -6.30 4.59
CA GLY A 108 14.97 -5.39 5.73
C GLY A 108 13.77 -5.76 6.60
N GLN A 109 13.90 -5.55 7.90
CA GLN A 109 12.82 -5.77 8.87
C GLN A 109 11.71 -4.72 8.70
N HIS A 110 10.46 -5.16 8.56
CA HIS A 110 9.33 -4.23 8.46
C HIS A 110 8.77 -3.88 9.83
N ALA A 111 8.47 -2.60 10.08
CA ALA A 111 8.06 -2.11 11.39
C ALA A 111 6.79 -2.79 11.94
N THR A 112 5.84 -3.14 11.07
CA THR A 112 4.55 -3.75 11.45
C THR A 112 4.67 -5.23 11.80
N THR A 113 5.44 -6.01 11.03
CA THR A 113 5.59 -7.45 11.24
C THR A 113 6.75 -7.78 12.18
N LYS A 114 7.71 -6.86 12.35
CA LYS A 114 9.02 -7.09 12.99
C LYS A 114 9.81 -8.24 12.36
N LEU A 115 9.47 -8.61 11.13
CA LEU A 115 10.13 -9.65 10.34
C LEU A 115 10.34 -9.11 8.93
N SER A 116 11.38 -9.59 8.26
CA SER A 116 11.58 -9.25 6.85
C SER A 116 10.64 -10.06 5.95
N PRO A 117 10.24 -9.52 4.79
CA PRO A 117 9.54 -10.29 3.77
C PRO A 117 10.26 -11.59 3.40
N TYR A 118 11.59 -11.58 3.34
CA TYR A 118 12.41 -12.74 3.05
C TYR A 118 12.21 -13.87 4.08
N GLN A 119 12.17 -13.54 5.36
CA GLN A 119 11.88 -14.52 6.42
C GLN A 119 10.49 -15.13 6.25
N LEU A 120 9.49 -14.31 5.94
CA LEU A 120 8.10 -14.76 5.75
C LEU A 120 7.88 -15.57 4.47
N GLN A 121 8.73 -15.38 3.46
CA GLN A 121 8.67 -16.10 2.19
C GLN A 121 9.45 -17.42 2.25
N PHE A 122 10.66 -17.40 2.83
CA PHE A 122 11.62 -18.51 2.75
C PHE A 122 11.93 -19.17 4.08
N GLY A 123 11.26 -18.80 5.18
CA GLY A 123 11.44 -19.44 6.48
C GLY A 123 12.86 -19.34 7.04
N ARG A 124 13.68 -18.43 6.53
CA ARG A 124 15.09 -18.25 6.94
C ARG A 124 15.53 -16.80 6.79
N THR A 125 16.57 -16.43 7.51
CA THR A 125 17.20 -15.11 7.36
C THR A 125 18.07 -15.11 6.10
N PRO A 126 18.06 -14.01 5.31
CA PRO A 126 18.96 -13.88 4.16
C PRO A 126 20.42 -13.79 4.64
N THR A 127 21.34 -14.43 3.92
CA THR A 127 22.78 -14.19 4.11
C THR A 127 23.17 -12.96 3.30
N LEU A 128 23.59 -11.89 3.99
CA LEU A 128 23.97 -10.62 3.38
C LEU A 128 25.48 -10.41 3.51
N PRO A 129 26.17 -9.80 2.53
CA PRO A 129 27.56 -9.40 2.73
C PRO A 129 27.72 -8.48 3.95
N PRO A 130 28.75 -8.65 4.80
CA PRO A 130 29.88 -9.59 4.71
C PRO A 130 29.65 -10.93 5.44
N HIS A 131 28.41 -11.27 5.82
CA HIS A 131 28.15 -12.50 6.56
C HIS A 131 28.54 -13.75 5.78
N ILE A 132 29.26 -14.63 6.46
CA ILE A 132 29.68 -15.92 5.92
C ILE A 132 28.48 -16.88 6.04
N PRO A 133 28.07 -17.56 4.95
CA PRO A 133 27.02 -18.56 5.03
C PRO A 133 27.42 -19.67 6.00
N LYS A 134 26.52 -20.01 6.93
CA LYS A 134 26.72 -21.18 7.81
C LYS A 134 26.87 -22.43 6.93
N ARG A 135 27.94 -23.20 7.18
CA ARG A 135 28.40 -24.27 6.28
C ARG A 135 27.54 -25.54 6.29
N SER A 136 26.65 -25.76 7.25
CA SER A 136 25.76 -26.91 7.23
C SER A 136 24.58 -26.73 8.18
N TYR A 137 23.41 -27.21 7.74
CA TYR A 137 22.39 -27.68 8.66
C TYR A 137 22.53 -29.21 8.69
N GLU A 138 22.87 -29.77 9.84
CA GLU A 138 22.97 -31.23 10.01
C GLU A 138 21.57 -31.76 10.34
N PHE A 139 21.03 -32.58 9.44
CA PHE A 139 19.74 -33.24 9.59
C PHE A 139 19.98 -34.74 9.62
N SER A 140 19.42 -35.44 10.61
CA SER A 140 19.62 -36.88 10.78
C SER A 140 18.76 -37.71 9.82
N LYS A 141 17.58 -37.20 9.44
CA LYS A 141 16.63 -37.86 8.53
C LYS A 141 16.29 -36.96 7.33
N PRO A 142 15.95 -37.53 6.16
CA PRO A 142 15.58 -36.78 4.96
C PRO A 142 14.44 -35.77 5.17
N ASN A 143 13.45 -36.09 6.03
CA ASN A 143 12.30 -35.23 6.28
C ASN A 143 12.52 -34.16 7.37
N ASP A 144 13.64 -34.20 8.11
CA ASP A 144 13.86 -33.28 9.23
C ASP A 144 13.91 -31.83 8.76
N TYR A 145 14.49 -31.58 7.58
CA TYR A 145 14.48 -30.24 6.97
C TYR A 145 13.05 -29.75 6.70
N PHE A 146 12.19 -30.61 6.15
CA PHE A 146 10.80 -30.25 5.87
C PHE A 146 10.04 -29.91 7.16
N HIS A 147 10.20 -30.72 8.21
CA HIS A 147 9.59 -30.46 9.51
C HIS A 147 10.10 -29.18 10.15
N TYR A 148 11.42 -28.97 10.14
CA TYR A 148 12.07 -27.75 10.62
C TYR A 148 11.56 -26.51 9.88
N PHE A 149 11.51 -26.57 8.55
CA PHE A 149 11.03 -25.49 7.69
C PHE A 149 9.57 -25.15 7.98
N LYS A 150 8.70 -26.16 8.05
CA LYS A 150 7.27 -26.00 8.38
C LYS A 150 7.07 -25.38 9.76
N GLN A 151 7.82 -25.84 10.76
CA GLN A 151 7.77 -25.29 12.12
C GLN A 151 8.25 -23.84 12.16
N THR A 152 9.35 -23.53 11.48
CA THR A 152 9.93 -22.19 11.43
C THR A 152 8.98 -21.19 10.78
N LEU A 153 8.38 -21.55 9.64
CA LEU A 153 7.37 -20.72 8.99
C LEU A 153 6.14 -20.50 9.88
N ASN A 154 5.66 -21.55 10.56
CA ASN A 154 4.55 -21.42 11.49
C ASN A 154 4.86 -20.41 12.59
N ILE A 155 6.05 -20.47 13.20
CA ILE A 155 6.51 -19.50 14.20
C ILE A 155 6.51 -18.09 13.60
N TYR A 156 7.15 -17.89 12.45
CA TYR A 156 7.21 -16.57 11.80
C TYR A 156 5.82 -16.00 11.49
N TYR A 157 4.89 -16.81 10.98
CA TYR A 157 3.54 -16.37 10.72
C TYR A 157 2.78 -16.02 12.00
N GLN A 158 2.91 -16.81 13.07
CA GLN A 158 2.27 -16.48 14.34
C GLN A 158 2.79 -15.16 14.92
N HIS A 159 4.11 -14.97 14.95
CA HIS A 159 4.72 -13.72 15.39
C HIS A 159 4.28 -12.54 14.51
N ALA A 160 4.27 -12.69 13.19
CA ALA A 160 3.81 -11.64 12.28
C ALA A 160 2.35 -11.26 12.54
N ILE A 161 1.46 -12.24 12.71
CA ILE A 161 0.03 -11.99 13.00
C ILE A 161 -0.14 -11.28 14.34
N MET A 162 0.57 -11.71 15.39
CA MET A 162 0.54 -11.06 16.70
C MET A 162 1.01 -9.60 16.62
N ASN A 163 2.15 -9.36 15.96
CA ASN A 163 2.71 -8.03 15.77
C ASN A 163 1.78 -7.12 14.95
N ILE A 164 1.19 -7.64 13.86
CA ILE A 164 0.20 -6.89 13.06
C ILE A 164 -1.00 -6.50 13.93
N LYS A 165 -1.56 -7.44 14.70
CA LYS A 165 -2.71 -7.17 15.59
C LYS A 165 -2.37 -6.14 16.66
N GLN A 166 -1.20 -6.25 17.29
CA GLN A 166 -0.75 -5.30 18.29
C GLN A 166 -0.55 -3.91 17.68
N GLN A 167 0.09 -3.85 16.51
CA GLN A 167 0.33 -2.59 15.81
C GLN A 167 -0.97 -1.92 15.34
N GLN A 168 -1.95 -2.71 14.87
CA GLN A 168 -3.30 -2.22 14.57
C GLN A 168 -4.00 -1.64 15.81
N LYS A 169 -3.91 -2.32 16.96
CA LYS A 169 -4.45 -1.80 18.23
C LYS A 169 -3.77 -0.49 18.63
N ASN A 170 -2.46 -0.41 18.51
CA ASN A 170 -1.71 0.81 18.83
C ASN A 170 -2.12 1.95 17.89
N TYR A 171 -2.15 1.72 16.57
CA TYR A 171 -2.60 2.73 15.62
C TYR A 171 -4.03 3.19 15.89
N LYS A 172 -4.95 2.28 16.25
CA LYS A 172 -6.31 2.64 16.66
C LYS A 172 -6.32 3.53 17.90
N LYS A 173 -5.57 3.15 18.95
CA LYS A 173 -5.45 3.98 20.17
C LYS A 173 -4.90 5.37 19.87
N TYR A 174 -3.82 5.47 19.10
CA TYR A 174 -3.25 6.77 18.70
C TYR A 174 -4.22 7.59 17.85
N PHE A 175 -4.91 6.94 16.91
CA PHE A 175 -5.90 7.59 16.05
C PHE A 175 -7.09 8.10 16.86
N ASP A 176 -7.61 7.30 17.78
CA ASP A 176 -8.74 7.65 18.65
C ASP A 176 -8.33 8.74 19.68
N HIS A 177 -7.11 8.69 20.22
CA HIS A 177 -6.63 9.65 21.23
C HIS A 177 -6.29 11.03 20.66
N ASN A 178 -5.75 11.10 19.45
CA ASN A 178 -5.32 12.36 18.82
C ASN A 178 -6.43 13.02 17.99
N ARG A 179 -7.64 12.44 17.96
CA ARG A 179 -8.74 13.00 17.18
C ARG A 179 -9.59 13.90 18.08
N PRO A 180 -9.56 15.23 17.89
CA PRO A 180 -10.55 16.08 18.51
C PRO A 180 -11.93 15.65 17.99
N ASP A 181 -12.86 15.45 18.92
CA ASP A 181 -14.23 15.05 18.60
C ASP A 181 -15.04 16.29 18.19
N ILE A 182 -14.74 16.78 16.99
CA ILE A 182 -15.32 18.02 16.46
C ILE A 182 -16.79 17.76 16.14
N HIS A 183 -17.66 18.55 16.76
CA HIS A 183 -19.09 18.55 16.49
C HIS A 183 -19.46 19.82 15.73
N TYR A 184 -20.40 19.69 14.81
CA TYR A 184 -20.97 20.80 14.06
C TYR A 184 -22.47 20.86 14.30
N SER A 185 -22.98 22.05 14.56
CA SER A 185 -24.41 22.28 14.69
C SER A 185 -25.04 22.54 13.33
N ILE A 186 -26.36 22.39 13.26
CA ILE A 186 -27.14 22.88 12.12
C ILE A 186 -26.83 24.39 11.95
N ASP A 187 -26.69 24.81 10.70
CA ASP A 187 -26.31 26.15 10.25
C ASP A 187 -24.83 26.56 10.37
N ASP A 188 -23.96 25.71 10.91
CA ASP A 188 -22.51 25.96 10.92
C ASP A 188 -21.94 26.06 9.49
N ILE A 189 -21.00 26.99 9.30
CA ILE A 189 -20.26 27.13 8.04
C ILE A 189 -18.97 26.31 8.09
N VAL A 190 -18.85 25.36 7.17
CA VAL A 190 -17.76 24.39 7.08
C VAL A 190 -17.18 24.33 5.67
N LEU A 191 -15.90 23.96 5.58
CA LEU A 191 -15.24 23.70 4.31
C LEU A 191 -15.13 22.18 4.08
N LYS A 192 -15.48 21.70 2.89
CA LYS A 192 -15.36 20.29 2.50
C LYS A 192 -14.04 20.06 1.78
N ARG A 193 -13.30 19.01 2.15
CA ARG A 193 -12.05 18.63 1.46
C ARG A 193 -12.32 18.16 0.02
N ILE A 194 -11.66 18.76 -0.95
CA ILE A 194 -11.77 18.38 -2.38
C ILE A 194 -10.97 17.09 -2.61
N SER A 195 -11.62 16.07 -3.19
CA SER A 195 -11.09 14.70 -3.27
C SER A 195 -10.55 14.30 -4.66
N ILE A 196 -10.45 15.24 -5.60
CA ILE A 196 -10.15 14.97 -7.02
C ILE A 196 -8.68 15.29 -7.35
N ASN A 197 -8.14 14.63 -8.39
CA ASN A 197 -6.86 14.90 -9.07
C ASN A 197 -6.56 16.40 -9.17
N ARG A 198 -5.85 16.89 -8.17
CA ARG A 198 -5.47 18.29 -8.01
C ARG A 198 -4.03 18.44 -8.46
N SER A 199 -3.76 19.46 -9.26
CA SER A 199 -2.38 19.92 -9.47
C SER A 199 -1.78 20.30 -8.10
N LYS A 200 -0.45 20.24 -7.93
CA LYS A 200 0.21 20.51 -6.64
C LYS A 200 -0.18 21.85 -5.99
N LEU A 201 -0.69 22.80 -6.78
CA LEU A 201 -1.06 24.16 -6.36
C LEU A 201 -2.58 24.41 -6.25
N ALA A 202 -3.44 23.44 -6.53
CA ALA A 202 -4.89 23.64 -6.49
C ALA A 202 -5.45 23.62 -5.04
N ALA A 203 -6.58 24.31 -4.85
CA ALA A 203 -7.25 24.45 -3.55
C ALA A 203 -7.54 23.08 -2.90
N ILE A 204 -7.32 23.01 -1.59
CA ILE A 204 -7.46 21.77 -0.80
C ILE A 204 -8.89 21.57 -0.30
N TYR A 205 -9.62 22.66 -0.12
CA TYR A 205 -10.98 22.71 0.40
C TYR A 205 -11.90 23.46 -0.56
N SER A 206 -13.19 23.11 -0.53
CA SER A 206 -14.25 23.75 -1.30
C SER A 206 -14.52 25.17 -0.82
N ASN A 207 -15.43 25.85 -1.50
CA ASN A 207 -16.10 27.03 -0.96
C ASN A 207 -16.88 26.68 0.33
N SER A 208 -17.30 27.72 1.04
CA SER A 208 -18.08 27.66 2.26
C SER A 208 -19.38 26.86 2.05
N MET A 209 -19.59 25.85 2.87
CA MET A 209 -20.80 25.02 2.88
C MET A 209 -21.50 25.15 4.21
N LYS A 210 -22.82 24.96 4.22
CA LYS A 210 -23.64 25.06 5.43
C LYS A 210 -24.08 23.68 5.89
N VAL A 211 -24.00 23.40 7.19
CA VAL A 211 -24.52 22.15 7.77
C VAL A 211 -26.04 22.21 7.80
N ILE A 212 -26.71 21.28 7.12
CA ILE A 212 -28.18 21.19 7.07
C ILE A 212 -28.73 20.08 7.96
N LYS A 213 -27.91 19.08 8.30
CA LYS A 213 -28.31 18.01 9.22
C LYS A 213 -27.12 17.51 10.02
N GLU A 214 -27.30 17.52 11.33
CA GLU A 214 -26.39 16.90 12.29
C GLU A 214 -26.65 15.40 12.36
N SER A 215 -25.60 14.60 12.14
CA SER A 215 -25.66 13.14 12.24
C SER A 215 -24.25 12.58 12.45
N HIS A 216 -23.60 12.92 13.58
CA HIS A 216 -22.23 12.50 13.86
C HIS A 216 -22.03 10.98 13.68
N PRO A 217 -21.00 10.52 12.94
CA PRO A 217 -19.87 11.28 12.39
C PRO A 217 -20.05 11.75 10.93
N ALA A 218 -21.23 11.60 10.33
CA ALA A 218 -21.52 11.94 8.93
C ALA A 218 -22.59 13.04 8.81
N TYR A 219 -22.20 14.22 8.35
CA TYR A 219 -23.06 15.39 8.26
C TYR A 219 -23.63 15.54 6.85
N LEU A 220 -24.84 16.10 6.74
CA LEU A 220 -25.33 16.64 5.48
C LEU A 220 -24.96 18.11 5.41
N ILE A 221 -24.27 18.49 4.34
CA ILE A 221 -23.85 19.86 4.08
C ILE A 221 -24.40 20.30 2.73
N GLN A 222 -24.72 21.58 2.62
CA GLN A 222 -25.23 22.21 1.42
C GLN A 222 -24.24 23.25 0.91
N ASP A 223 -23.94 23.20 -0.37
CA ASP A 223 -23.16 24.23 -1.06
C ASP A 223 -23.96 25.54 -1.10
N LEU A 224 -23.35 26.64 -0.70
CA LEU A 224 -24.02 27.95 -0.72
C LEU A 224 -24.19 28.47 -2.14
N ASP A 225 -23.29 28.12 -3.06
CA ASP A 225 -23.30 28.61 -4.44
C ASP A 225 -24.27 27.78 -5.31
N ASP A 226 -24.07 26.46 -5.32
CA ASP A 226 -24.76 25.54 -6.24
C ASP A 226 -25.97 24.83 -5.61
N GLN A 227 -26.24 25.06 -4.31
CA GLN A 227 -27.32 24.43 -3.52
C GLN A 227 -27.26 22.88 -3.45
N ARG A 228 -26.17 22.26 -3.93
CA ARG A 228 -25.98 20.81 -3.91
C ARG A 228 -25.74 20.29 -2.50
N ILE A 229 -26.35 19.14 -2.19
CA ILE A 229 -26.24 18.50 -0.88
C ILE A 229 -25.22 17.35 -0.95
N TYR A 230 -24.35 17.28 0.04
CA TYR A 230 -23.37 16.21 0.20
C TYR A 230 -23.48 15.57 1.57
N GLN A 231 -23.36 14.24 1.62
CA GLN A 231 -23.12 13.52 2.86
C GLN A 231 -21.62 13.31 3.06
N VAL A 232 -21.07 13.85 4.14
CA VAL A 232 -19.62 13.95 4.34
C VAL A 232 -19.24 13.55 5.76
N HIS A 233 -18.20 12.73 5.90
CA HIS A 233 -17.66 12.35 7.20
C HIS A 233 -16.92 13.54 7.84
N VAL A 234 -17.03 13.73 9.16
CA VAL A 234 -16.46 14.85 9.93
C VAL A 234 -14.97 15.10 9.68
N SER A 235 -14.18 14.06 9.37
CA SER A 235 -12.74 14.19 8.99
C SER A 235 -12.49 14.96 7.70
N GLN A 236 -13.50 15.13 6.85
CA GLN A 236 -13.39 15.86 5.60
C GLN A 236 -13.92 17.30 5.73
N LEU A 237 -14.34 17.70 6.93
CA LEU A 237 -14.83 19.04 7.25
C LEU A 237 -13.79 19.83 8.05
N ARG A 238 -13.81 21.15 7.88
CA ARG A 238 -13.09 22.13 8.69
C ARG A 238 -14.03 23.27 9.05
N SER A 239 -13.97 23.77 10.27
CA SER A 239 -14.66 25.01 10.63
C SER A 239 -13.98 26.20 9.95
N ILE A 240 -14.76 27.21 9.60
CA ILE A 240 -14.24 28.54 9.31
C ILE A 240 -14.26 29.29 10.64
N ASN A 241 -13.15 29.26 11.39
CA ASN A 241 -13.03 30.17 12.53
C ASN A 241 -12.72 31.56 11.96
N CYS A 242 -13.66 32.50 12.10
CA CYS A 242 -13.47 33.91 11.77
C CYS A 242 -12.60 34.67 12.80
N ASP A 243 -11.79 33.97 13.58
CA ASP A 243 -10.90 34.57 14.57
C ASP A 243 -9.46 34.58 14.02
N GLY A 244 -9.01 35.75 13.55
CA GLY A 244 -7.58 36.02 13.33
C GLY A 244 -7.14 36.41 11.92
N PHE A 245 -7.87 37.27 11.23
CA PHE A 245 -7.24 38.25 10.32
C PHE A 245 -7.42 39.65 10.95
N GLN A 246 -6.69 39.90 12.02
CA GLN A 246 -6.28 41.27 12.34
C GLN A 246 -4.84 41.41 11.84
N LEU A 247 -4.69 42.26 10.83
CA LEU A 247 -3.43 42.71 10.23
C LEU A 247 -2.47 43.27 11.29
#